data_AF-A0A522TC62-F1
#
_entry.id   AF-A0A522TC62-F1
#
_cell.length_a   1.000
_cell.length_b   1.000
_cell.length_c   1.000
_cell.angle_alpha   90.00
_cell.angle_beta   90.00
_cell.angle_gamma   90.00
#
_symmetry.space_group_name_H-M   'P 1'
#
loop_
_entity.id
_entity.type
_entity.pdbx_description
1 polymer ?
#
loop_
_entity_poly.entity_id
_entity_poly.type
_entity_poly.pdbx_seq_one_letter_code
_entity_poly.pdbx_strand_id
1 'polypeptide(L)'
;MTENRDLLFFESCHTSWCFDIGKLKFKRIPRPQTRQASATDFAAAQWEEYFDLIFDSGSDEFTVVLNRSETKLLRSWRHSENCAHCFGGASSYETEEISLGQLRDLLDSQD
;
A
#
# COMPACT_ATOMS: atom_id res chain seq x y z
N MET A 1 -11.50 -28.49 -4.19
CA MET A 1 -12.30 -27.25 -4.14
C MET A 1 -11.29 -26.13 -4.02
N THR A 2 -10.90 -25.51 -5.13
CA THR A 2 -9.93 -24.42 -5.12
C THR A 2 -10.70 -23.18 -4.67
N GLU A 3 -10.52 -22.73 -3.42
CA GLU A 3 -11.03 -21.43 -2.98
C GLU A 3 -10.59 -20.39 -4.01
N ASN A 4 -11.56 -19.76 -4.68
CA ASN A 4 -11.31 -18.65 -5.57
C ASN A 4 -10.87 -17.48 -4.67
N ARG A 5 -9.57 -17.36 -4.40
CA ARG A 5 -9.05 -16.25 -3.62
C ARG A 5 -9.07 -15.03 -4.53
N ASP A 6 -9.93 -14.08 -4.20
CA ASP A 6 -9.86 -12.74 -4.77
C ASP A 6 -8.58 -12.08 -4.24
N LEU A 7 -7.48 -12.31 -4.94
CA LEU A 7 -6.18 -11.74 -4.62
C LEU A 7 -5.93 -10.53 -5.50
N LEU A 8 -5.58 -9.41 -4.87
CA LEU A 8 -5.16 -8.20 -5.52
C LEU A 8 -3.65 -7.99 -5.26
N PHE A 9 -2.88 -7.82 -6.33
CA PHE A 9 -1.44 -7.59 -6.29
C PHE A 9 -1.11 -6.28 -6.97
N PHE A 10 -0.28 -5.47 -6.32
CA PHE A 10 0.29 -4.28 -6.94
C PHE A 10 1.53 -3.83 -6.18
N GLU A 11 2.25 -2.91 -6.79
CA GLU A 11 3.52 -2.42 -6.31
C GLU A 11 3.38 -0.97 -5.87
N SER A 12 4.03 -0.58 -4.77
CA SER A 12 4.46 0.81 -4.53
C SER A 12 5.96 0.93 -4.78
N CYS A 13 6.53 2.13 -4.74
CA CYS A 13 7.95 2.33 -5.09
C CYS A 13 8.93 1.45 -4.29
N HIS A 14 8.61 1.17 -3.02
CA HIS A 14 9.48 0.42 -2.11
C HIS A 14 8.80 -0.80 -1.49
N THR A 15 7.61 -1.20 -1.95
CA THR A 15 6.89 -2.30 -1.30
C THR A 15 6.00 -3.05 -2.28
N SER A 16 6.08 -4.39 -2.22
CA SER A 16 5.17 -5.26 -2.96
C SER A 16 4.02 -5.63 -2.06
N TRP A 17 2.80 -5.49 -2.57
CA TRP A 17 1.58 -5.72 -1.81
C TRP A 17 0.79 -6.88 -2.39
N CYS A 18 0.25 -7.70 -1.50
CA CYS A 18 -0.73 -8.74 -1.82
C CYS A 18 -1.89 -8.63 -0.85
N PHE A 19 -3.09 -8.44 -1.36
CA PHE A 19 -4.32 -8.40 -0.59
C PHE A 19 -5.18 -9.61 -0.93
N ASP A 20 -5.69 -10.28 0.08
CA ASP A 20 -6.83 -11.20 -0.01
C ASP A 20 -8.09 -10.39 0.34
N ILE A 21 -8.81 -9.93 -0.68
CA ILE A 21 -9.99 -9.06 -0.50
C ILE A 21 -11.19 -9.84 0.03
N GLY A 22 -11.22 -11.16 -0.18
CA GLY A 22 -12.25 -12.03 0.41
C GLY A 22 -12.08 -12.24 1.92
N LYS A 23 -10.84 -12.18 2.43
CA LYS A 23 -10.51 -12.42 3.85
C LYS A 23 -10.07 -11.18 4.62
N LEU A 24 -10.00 -10.03 3.96
CA LEU A 24 -9.50 -8.77 4.53
C LEU A 24 -8.12 -8.94 5.18
N LYS A 25 -7.22 -9.63 4.48
CA LYS A 25 -5.81 -9.79 4.88
C LYS A 25 -4.86 -9.30 3.82
N PHE A 26 -3.73 -8.76 4.24
CA PHE A 26 -2.68 -8.33 3.31
C PHE A 26 -1.30 -8.82 3.74
N LYS A 27 -0.38 -8.84 2.79
CA LYS A 27 1.05 -9.02 2.96
C LYS A 27 1.77 -7.88 2.28
N ARG A 28 2.85 -7.42 2.90
CA ARG A 28 3.75 -6.44 2.31
C ARG A 28 5.20 -6.89 2.40
N ILE A 29 5.93 -6.72 1.32
CA ILE A 29 7.37 -7.03 1.23
C ILE A 29 8.12 -5.74 0.89
N PRO A 30 8.88 -5.16 1.84
CA PRO A 30 9.77 -4.04 1.54
C PRO A 30 10.79 -4.43 0.45
N ARG A 31 11.03 -3.52 -0.51
CA ARG A 31 11.95 -3.72 -1.62
C ARG A 31 13.13 -2.74 -1.54
N PRO A 32 14.38 -3.23 -1.49
CA PRO A 32 15.53 -2.43 -1.86
C PRO A 32 15.59 -2.29 -3.40
N GLN A 33 14.81 -1.33 -3.90
CA GLN A 33 14.85 -0.61 -5.19
C GLN A 33 15.04 -1.34 -6.54
N THR A 34 15.33 -2.65 -6.67
CA THR A 34 15.51 -3.27 -8.02
C THR A 34 14.97 -4.68 -8.23
N ARG A 35 14.40 -5.35 -7.23
CA ARG A 35 13.89 -6.73 -7.39
C ARG A 35 12.44 -6.88 -6.91
N GLN A 36 11.53 -7.23 -7.81
CA GLN A 36 10.15 -7.61 -7.45
C GLN A 36 10.15 -8.75 -6.41
N ALA A 37 9.23 -8.69 -5.45
CA ALA A 37 9.10 -9.76 -4.46
C ALA A 37 8.71 -11.08 -5.14
N SER A 38 9.43 -12.15 -4.81
CA SER A 38 9.14 -13.48 -5.34
C SER A 38 8.02 -14.18 -4.57
N ALA A 39 7.47 -15.25 -5.14
CA ALA A 39 6.50 -16.08 -4.44
C ALA A 39 7.03 -16.63 -3.10
N THR A 40 8.33 -16.92 -3.02
CA THR A 40 8.98 -17.36 -1.78
C THR A 40 9.01 -16.26 -0.72
N ASP A 41 9.24 -15.01 -1.12
CA ASP A 41 9.24 -13.86 -0.21
C ASP A 41 7.84 -13.67 0.41
N PHE A 42 6.79 -13.74 -0.42
CA PHE A 42 5.41 -13.72 0.05
C PHE A 42 5.03 -14.96 0.87
N ALA A 43 5.58 -16.13 0.58
CA ALA A 43 5.34 -17.33 1.38
C ALA A 43 5.89 -17.19 2.81
N ALA A 44 7.05 -16.52 2.97
CA ALA A 44 7.68 -16.27 4.26
C ALA A 44 7.00 -15.14 5.06
N ALA A 45 6.42 -14.14 4.38
CA ALA A 45 5.72 -13.05 5.05
C ALA A 45 4.43 -13.50 5.76
N GLN A 46 4.12 -12.82 6.87
CA GLN A 46 2.91 -13.04 7.63
C GLN A 46 1.74 -12.24 7.05
N TRP A 47 0.54 -12.84 7.08
CA TRP A 47 -0.69 -12.11 6.75
C TRP A 47 -1.06 -11.19 7.90
N GLU A 48 -1.33 -9.94 7.59
CA GLU A 48 -1.85 -8.93 8.50
C GLU A 48 -3.33 -8.67 8.18
N GLU A 49 -4.14 -8.33 9.17
CA GLU A 49 -5.54 -7.94 8.94
C GLU A 49 -5.60 -6.48 8.50
N TYR A 50 -6.54 -6.19 7.60
CA TYR A 50 -6.97 -4.82 7.31
C TYR A 50 -8.48 -4.74 7.37
N PHE A 51 -9.02 -3.53 7.42
CA PHE A 51 -10.45 -3.27 7.54
C PHE A 51 -11.03 -2.61 6.31
N ASP A 52 -10.22 -1.81 5.60
CA ASP A 52 -10.61 -1.22 4.34
C ASP A 52 -9.37 -0.91 3.48
N LEU A 53 -9.59 -0.83 2.16
CA LEU A 53 -8.60 -0.47 1.17
C LEU A 53 -9.19 0.61 0.26
N ILE A 54 -8.76 1.85 0.47
CA ILE A 54 -9.29 3.03 -0.21
C ILE A 54 -8.31 3.42 -1.32
N PHE A 55 -8.81 3.50 -2.55
CA PHE A 55 -8.05 4.04 -3.68
C PHE A 55 -8.53 5.44 -3.99
N ASP A 56 -7.59 6.37 -4.15
CA ASP A 56 -7.92 7.67 -4.71
C ASP A 56 -8.14 7.54 -6.22
N SER A 57 -9.19 8.17 -6.75
CA SER A 57 -9.54 8.07 -8.17
C SER A 57 -8.83 9.09 -9.06
N GLY A 58 -8.23 10.13 -8.46
CA GLY A 58 -7.50 11.19 -9.15
C GLY A 58 -5.99 10.99 -9.18
N SER A 59 -5.47 10.08 -8.36
CA SER A 59 -4.05 9.81 -8.19
C SER A 59 -3.76 8.31 -8.06
N ASP A 60 -2.48 7.93 -8.06
CA ASP A 60 -2.06 6.56 -7.77
C ASP A 60 -2.06 6.23 -6.26
N GLU A 61 -2.61 7.11 -5.42
CA GLU A 61 -2.64 6.94 -3.98
C GLU A 61 -3.61 5.83 -3.53
N PHE A 62 -3.21 5.13 -2.48
CA PHE A 62 -4.09 4.23 -1.75
C PHE A 62 -3.80 4.26 -0.24
N THR A 63 -4.82 3.93 0.54
CA THR A 63 -4.77 3.84 2.00
C THR A 63 -5.27 2.49 2.48
N VAL A 64 -4.48 1.81 3.31
CA VAL A 64 -4.87 0.58 4.01
C VAL A 64 -5.29 0.95 5.43
N VAL A 65 -6.53 0.64 5.79
CA VAL A 65 -7.06 0.85 7.14
C VAL A 65 -6.75 -0.38 8.00
N LEU A 66 -5.98 -0.21 9.07
CA LEU A 66 -5.50 -1.32 9.91
C LEU A 66 -6.36 -1.60 11.15
N ASN A 67 -7.33 -0.74 11.46
CA ASN A 67 -8.26 -0.96 12.56
C ASN A 67 -9.67 -0.41 12.27
N ARG A 68 -10.70 -0.97 12.93
CA ARG A 68 -12.10 -0.53 12.78
C ARG A 68 -12.35 0.92 13.17
N SER A 69 -11.52 1.47 14.05
CA SER A 69 -11.63 2.87 14.46
C SER A 69 -11.01 3.83 13.45
N GLU A 70 -10.45 3.33 12.35
CA GLU A 70 -9.84 4.10 11.25
C GLU A 70 -8.65 4.98 11.68
N THR A 71 -8.11 4.75 12.87
CA THR A 71 -7.03 5.56 13.44
C THR A 71 -5.63 5.06 13.09
N LYS A 72 -5.50 3.84 12.57
CA LYS A 72 -4.22 3.27 12.11
C LYS A 72 -4.30 3.05 10.61
N LEU A 73 -3.48 3.78 9.87
CA LEU A 73 -3.49 3.79 8.41
C LEU A 73 -2.10 3.56 7.85
N LEU A 74 -2.01 2.87 6.71
CA LEU A 74 -0.83 2.88 5.85
C LEU A 74 -1.19 3.60 4.55
N ARG A 75 -0.53 4.72 4.28
CA ARG A 75 -0.68 5.45 3.02
C ARG A 75 0.50 5.16 2.11
N SER A 76 0.23 4.91 0.83
CA SER A 76 1.28 4.73 -0.17
C SER A 76 0.73 5.03 -1.57
N TRP A 77 1.62 4.99 -2.56
CA TRP A 77 1.29 5.28 -3.96
C TRP A 77 1.65 4.08 -4.79
N ARG A 78 0.72 3.66 -5.65
CA ARG A 78 0.98 2.62 -6.64
C ARG A 78 2.09 3.10 -7.57
N HIS A 79 2.99 2.21 -7.88
CA HIS A 79 4.01 2.41 -8.89
C HIS A 79 3.38 2.21 -10.28
N SER A 80 3.39 3.26 -11.09
CA SER A 80 2.99 3.24 -12.50
C SER A 80 4.18 3.56 -13.42
N GLU A 81 4.07 3.28 -14.73
CA GLU A 81 5.17 3.47 -15.70
C GLU A 81 5.69 4.93 -15.72
N ASN A 82 4.85 5.90 -15.36
CA ASN A 82 5.19 7.31 -15.30
C ASN A 82 5.19 7.84 -13.85
N CYS A 83 5.68 7.00 -12.91
CA CYS A 83 5.70 7.32 -11.49
C CYS A 83 6.52 8.59 -11.23
N ALA A 84 5.84 9.69 -10.90
CA ALA A 84 6.45 10.97 -10.56
C ALA A 84 7.48 10.83 -9.41
N HIS A 85 7.26 9.86 -8.52
CA HIS A 85 8.16 9.57 -7.39
C HIS A 85 9.44 8.83 -7.79
N CYS A 86 9.43 8.04 -8.87
CA CYS A 86 10.62 7.33 -9.34
C CYS A 86 11.47 8.17 -10.28
N PHE A 87 10.86 9.09 -11.03
CA PHE A 87 11.56 9.91 -12.04
C PHE A 87 11.81 11.36 -11.61
N GLY A 88 11.28 11.81 -10.46
CA GLY A 88 11.36 13.20 -9.97
C GLY A 88 12.54 13.57 -9.07
N GLY A 89 13.48 12.66 -8.80
CA GLY A 89 14.74 12.98 -8.09
C GLY A 89 14.68 13.19 -6.57
N ALA A 90 13.52 13.00 -5.93
CA ALA A 90 13.41 13.10 -4.48
C ALA A 90 13.65 11.73 -3.79
N SER A 91 14.86 11.56 -3.24
CA SER A 91 15.41 10.32 -2.68
C SER A 91 14.88 9.94 -1.28
N SER A 92 13.70 10.38 -0.85
CA SER A 92 13.29 10.23 0.55
C SER A 92 11.79 10.20 0.76
N TYR A 93 11.10 9.17 0.25
CA TYR A 93 9.72 8.89 0.69
C TYR A 93 9.57 7.38 0.92
N GLU A 94 9.94 6.98 2.15
CA GLU A 94 9.64 5.66 2.70
C GLU A 94 8.13 5.51 2.92
N THR A 95 7.62 4.30 3.16
CA THR A 95 6.22 4.14 3.59
C THR A 95 6.09 4.76 4.98
N GLU A 96 5.46 5.92 5.07
CA GLU A 96 5.30 6.65 6.32
C GLU A 96 4.02 6.23 7.05
N GLU A 97 4.14 5.99 8.35
CA GLU A 97 3.00 5.90 9.25
C GLU A 97 2.53 7.33 9.55
N ILE A 98 1.37 7.71 9.02
CA ILE A 98 0.78 9.02 9.29
C ILE A 98 -0.48 8.89 10.12
N SER A 99 -0.74 9.88 10.97
CA SER A 99 -1.98 9.97 11.75
C SER A 99 -3.13 10.59 10.93
N LEU A 100 -4.38 10.30 11.30
CA LEU A 100 -5.57 10.89 10.67
C LEU A 100 -5.58 12.43 10.69
N GLY A 101 -5.06 13.05 11.75
CA GLY A 101 -4.95 14.51 11.84
C GLY A 101 -4.06 15.06 10.74
N GLN A 102 -2.88 14.46 10.56
CA GLN A 102 -1.94 14.84 9.50
C GLN A 102 -2.49 14.57 8.10
N LEU A 103 -3.25 13.48 7.92
CA LEU A 103 -3.93 13.23 6.64
C LEU A 103 -4.92 14.36 6.33
N ARG A 104 -5.71 14.79 7.31
CA ARG A 104 -6.70 15.86 7.13
C ARG A 104 -6.03 17.20 6.82
N ASP A 105 -5.02 17.59 7.59
CA ASP A 105 -4.25 18.81 7.33
C ASP A 105 -3.64 18.81 5.91
N LEU A 106 -3.19 17.66 5.40
CA LEU A 106 -2.65 17.55 4.04
C LEU A 106 -3.73 17.68 2.96
N LEU A 107 -4.92 17.10 3.18
CA LEU A 107 -6.05 17.22 2.27
C LEU A 107 -6.61 18.65 2.25
N ASP A 108 -6.63 19.33 3.39
CA ASP A 108 -7.05 20.73 3.54
C ASP A 108 -5.98 21.72 3.01
N SER A 109 -4.73 21.29 2.83
CA SER A 109 -3.63 22.11 2.29
C SER A 109 -3.50 22.06 0.75
N GLN A 110 -4.40 21.36 0.06
CA GLN A 110 -4.43 21.27 -1.42
C GLN A 110 -5.54 22.11 -2.06
N ASP A 111 -6.28 22.92 -1.26
CA ASP A 111 -7.29 23.89 -1.71
C ASP A 111 -6.72 25.33 -1.72
#